data_AF-R9RNA1-F1
#
_entry.id   AF-R9RNA1-F1
#
_cell.length_a   1.000
_cell.length_b   1.000
_cell.length_c   1.000
_cell.angle_alpha   90.00
_cell.angle_beta   90.00
_cell.angle_gamma   90.00
#
_symmetry.space_group_name_H-M   'P 1'
#
loop_
_entity.id
_entity.type
_entity.pdbx_description
1 polymer ?
#
loop_
_entity_poly.entity_id
_entity_poly.type
_entity_poly.pdbx_seq_one_letter_code
_entity_poly.pdbx_strand_id
1 'polypeptide(L)'
;GVQGTVSDPRVAVSYEPDYVPVVPPKMPPLPPEHLVAVLQTSIKLDILEGNTGYLRIDHILGEEVAEKVGPLLIDLVWNKILATSALIFDLRYTSSGDISGIPYIVSYFTQAEPVVHIDSVYDRPSNTTTELFSLSNLLGERYGLTKPLIILTSKNTKGIAEDVAYCLKNLKRATIVGEKTAGGSVK
;
A
#
# COMPACT_ATOMS: atom_id res chain seq x y z
N GLY A 1 31.29 -11.49 16.17
CA GLY A 1 31.00 -11.31 14.73
C GLY A 1 29.88 -10.30 14.58
N VAL A 2 29.53 -9.90 13.35
CA VAL A 2 28.61 -8.78 13.09
C VAL A 2 27.29 -8.85 13.88
N GLN A 3 26.68 -10.03 14.01
CA GLN A 3 25.43 -10.24 14.75
C GLN A 3 25.55 -10.01 16.28
N GLY A 4 26.77 -10.13 16.84
CA GLY A 4 27.04 -9.81 18.25
C GLY A 4 27.39 -8.34 18.49
N THR A 5 27.42 -7.53 17.42
CA THR A 5 27.79 -6.11 17.46
C THR A 5 26.64 -5.22 17.00
N VAL A 6 25.98 -5.61 15.92
CA VAL A 6 24.86 -4.92 15.30
C VAL A 6 23.67 -5.85 15.48
N SER A 7 22.72 -5.50 16.34
CA SER A 7 21.48 -6.27 16.60
C SER A 7 20.50 -6.22 15.41
N ASP A 8 21.02 -6.25 14.19
CA ASP A 8 20.28 -6.22 12.93
C ASP A 8 20.42 -7.58 12.22
N PRO A 9 19.38 -8.43 12.28
CA PRO A 9 19.42 -9.76 11.70
C PRO A 9 19.45 -9.74 10.15
N ARG A 10 19.24 -8.57 9.53
CA ARG A 10 19.25 -8.41 8.07
C ARG A 10 20.67 -8.36 7.51
N VAL A 11 21.67 -8.09 8.34
CA VAL A 11 23.07 -7.97 7.92
C VAL A 11 23.73 -9.35 7.87
N ALA A 12 24.05 -9.80 6.66
CA ALA A 12 24.69 -11.10 6.42
C ALA A 12 25.90 -10.98 5.48
N VAL A 13 26.76 -11.98 5.52
CA VAL A 13 27.88 -12.17 4.58
C VAL A 13 27.72 -13.54 3.94
N SER A 14 27.67 -13.59 2.62
CA SER A 14 27.57 -14.82 1.82
C SER A 14 28.74 -14.95 0.83
N TYR A 15 29.05 -16.19 0.41
CA TYR A 15 29.97 -16.49 -0.69
C TYR A 15 29.17 -17.11 -1.83
N GLU A 16 29.06 -16.39 -2.95
CA GLU A 16 28.21 -16.77 -4.09
C GLU A 16 29.03 -16.71 -5.40
N PRO A 17 29.84 -17.73 -5.72
CA PRO A 17 30.79 -17.70 -6.84
C PRO A 17 30.11 -17.65 -8.22
N ASP A 18 28.86 -18.09 -8.31
CA ASP A 18 28.05 -18.16 -9.53
C ASP A 18 26.84 -17.21 -9.48
N TYR A 19 26.90 -16.13 -8.69
CA TYR A 19 25.78 -15.19 -8.56
C TYR A 19 25.47 -14.52 -9.90
N VAL A 20 24.25 -14.72 -10.38
CA VAL A 20 23.68 -13.99 -11.51
C VAL A 20 22.57 -13.09 -10.97
N PRO A 21 22.70 -11.76 -11.07
CA PRO A 21 21.64 -10.84 -10.65
C PRO A 21 20.33 -11.15 -11.39
N VAL A 22 19.24 -11.28 -10.64
CA VAL A 22 17.91 -11.29 -11.24
C VAL A 22 17.64 -9.87 -11.75
N VAL A 23 17.71 -9.69 -13.06
CA VAL A 23 17.31 -8.45 -13.73
C VAL A 23 15.81 -8.55 -14.00
N PRO A 24 14.96 -7.69 -13.41
CA PRO A 24 13.54 -7.68 -13.76
C PRO A 24 13.40 -7.49 -15.27
N PRO A 25 12.53 -8.27 -15.94
CA PRO A 25 12.29 -8.08 -17.36
C PRO A 25 11.79 -6.65 -17.59
N LYS A 26 12.45 -5.91 -18.48
CA LYS A 26 11.92 -4.63 -18.97
C LYS A 26 10.68 -4.92 -19.80
N MET A 27 9.51 -4.87 -19.18
CA MET A 27 8.26 -4.94 -19.92
C MET A 27 8.00 -3.59 -20.59
N PRO A 28 7.57 -3.56 -21.87
CA PRO A 28 7.09 -2.32 -22.48
C PRO A 28 5.89 -1.78 -21.67
N PRO A 29 5.62 -0.47 -21.72
CA PRO A 29 4.44 0.10 -21.08
C PRO A 29 3.20 -0.68 -21.53
N LEU A 30 2.38 -1.13 -20.57
CA LEU A 30 1.12 -1.79 -20.89
C LEU A 30 0.21 -0.77 -21.60
N PRO A 31 -0.44 -1.17 -22.70
CA PRO A 31 -1.50 -0.36 -23.29
C PRO A 31 -2.59 -0.06 -22.25
N PRO A 32 -3.23 1.12 -22.28
CA PRO A 32 -4.26 1.50 -21.31
C PRO A 32 -5.38 0.45 -21.13
N GLU A 33 -5.76 -0.22 -22.22
CA GLU A 33 -6.77 -1.29 -22.23
C GLU A 33 -6.35 -2.53 -21.41
N HIS A 34 -5.06 -2.87 -21.39
CA HIS A 34 -4.56 -4.01 -20.62
C HIS A 34 -4.39 -3.67 -19.14
N LEU A 35 -4.17 -2.39 -18.82
CA LEU A 35 -4.09 -1.92 -17.44
C LEU A 35 -5.41 -2.15 -16.70
N VAL A 36 -6.55 -2.00 -17.38
CA VAL A 36 -7.88 -2.32 -16.83
C VAL A 36 -8.00 -3.79 -16.45
N ALA A 37 -7.55 -4.71 -17.31
CA ALA A 37 -7.60 -6.15 -17.03
C ALA A 37 -6.72 -6.55 -15.84
N VAL A 38 -5.55 -5.92 -15.71
CA VAL A 38 -4.67 -6.12 -14.54
C VAL A 38 -5.35 -5.61 -13.27
N LEU A 39 -6.00 -4.45 -13.31
CA LEU A 39 -6.75 -3.91 -12.17
C LEU A 39 -7.93 -4.82 -11.78
N GLN A 40 -8.68 -5.34 -12.76
CA GLN A 40 -9.80 -6.25 -12.51
C GLN A 40 -9.38 -7.59 -11.89
N THR A 41 -8.17 -8.06 -12.17
CA THR A 41 -7.63 -9.30 -11.60
C THR A 41 -6.94 -9.09 -10.26
N SER A 42 -6.46 -7.88 -10.00
CA SER A 42 -5.71 -7.52 -8.77
C SER A 42 -6.56 -6.84 -7.70
N ILE A 43 -7.82 -6.51 -8.02
CA ILE A 43 -8.78 -5.88 -7.11
C ILE A 43 -10.01 -6.77 -6.99
N LYS A 44 -10.42 -7.06 -5.76
CA LYS A 44 -11.74 -7.66 -5.49
C LYS A 44 -12.58 -6.68 -4.69
N LEU A 45 -13.76 -6.40 -5.21
CA LEU A 45 -14.75 -5.51 -4.61
C LEU A 45 -16.02 -6.29 -4.28
N ASP A 46 -16.55 -6.08 -3.07
CA ASP A 46 -17.84 -6.63 -2.65
C ASP A 46 -18.53 -5.67 -1.66
N ILE A 47 -19.85 -5.81 -1.51
CA ILE A 47 -20.62 -5.15 -0.44
C ILE A 47 -21.27 -6.27 0.36
N LEU A 48 -20.74 -6.50 1.56
CA LEU A 48 -21.18 -7.55 2.46
C LEU A 48 -22.50 -7.16 3.14
N GLU A 49 -23.15 -8.17 3.72
CA GLU A 49 -24.34 -7.98 4.55
C GLU A 49 -24.12 -6.88 5.61
N GLY A 50 -25.13 -6.03 5.82
CA GLY A 50 -25.01 -4.87 6.71
C GLY A 50 -24.34 -3.63 6.08
N ASN A 51 -24.22 -3.57 4.75
CA ASN A 51 -23.63 -2.46 3.99
C ASN A 51 -22.13 -2.22 4.32
N THR A 52 -21.39 -3.31 4.58
CA THR A 52 -19.95 -3.24 4.81
C THR A 52 -19.21 -3.43 3.50
N GLY A 53 -18.43 -2.43 3.08
CA GLY A 53 -17.56 -2.54 1.93
C GLY A 53 -16.45 -3.55 2.19
N TYR A 54 -16.13 -4.34 1.16
CA TYR A 54 -14.96 -5.18 1.12
C TYR A 54 -14.12 -4.79 -0.09
N LEU A 55 -12.88 -4.37 0.15
CA LEU A 55 -11.93 -4.03 -0.88
C LEU A 55 -10.66 -4.83 -0.64
N ARG A 56 -10.28 -5.69 -1.58
CA ARG A 56 -8.97 -6.35 -1.62
C ARG A 56 -8.16 -5.75 -2.75
N ILE A 57 -6.88 -5.50 -2.48
CA ILE A 57 -5.89 -5.13 -3.50
C ILE A 57 -4.68 -6.03 -3.36
N ASP A 58 -4.14 -6.51 -4.47
CA ASP A 58 -2.97 -7.41 -4.46
C ASP A 58 -1.65 -6.67 -4.76
N HIS A 59 -1.75 -5.38 -5.13
CA HIS A 59 -0.62 -4.50 -5.43
C HIS A 59 -0.92 -3.05 -5.04
N ILE A 60 0.06 -2.33 -4.48
CA ILE A 60 -0.04 -0.88 -4.23
C ILE A 60 0.46 -0.11 -5.46
N LEU A 61 -0.45 0.57 -6.15
CA LEU A 61 -0.09 1.38 -7.32
C LEU A 61 0.74 2.60 -6.91
N GLY A 62 1.78 2.91 -7.69
CA GLY A 62 2.54 4.16 -7.54
C GLY A 62 1.79 5.36 -8.13
N GLU A 63 2.29 6.55 -7.82
CA GLU A 63 1.73 7.84 -8.22
C GLU A 63 1.45 7.94 -9.72
N GLU A 64 2.44 7.68 -10.57
CA GLU A 64 2.28 7.79 -12.04
C GLU A 64 1.14 6.91 -12.59
N VAL A 65 0.99 5.70 -12.02
CA VAL A 65 -0.08 4.79 -12.43
C VAL A 65 -1.41 5.27 -11.88
N ALA A 66 -1.45 5.68 -10.60
CA ALA A 66 -2.64 6.20 -9.94
C ALA A 66 -3.21 7.43 -10.65
N GLU A 67 -2.38 8.33 -11.16
CA GLU A 67 -2.82 9.50 -11.95
C GLU A 67 -3.47 9.08 -13.28
N LYS A 68 -2.92 8.07 -13.96
CA LYS A 68 -3.42 7.59 -15.26
C LYS A 68 -4.74 6.84 -15.15
N VAL A 69 -4.90 6.01 -14.11
CA VAL A 69 -6.09 5.14 -13.95
C VAL A 69 -7.06 5.61 -12.88
N GLY A 70 -6.73 6.70 -12.17
CA GLY A 70 -7.51 7.26 -11.08
C GLY A 70 -8.99 7.44 -11.41
N PRO A 71 -9.37 8.11 -12.52
CA PRO A 71 -10.78 8.31 -12.87
C PRO A 71 -11.54 6.98 -12.99
N LEU A 72 -10.92 5.97 -13.60
CA LEU A 72 -11.53 4.65 -13.75
C LEU A 72 -11.69 3.93 -12.40
N LEU A 73 -10.69 4.03 -11.51
CA LEU A 73 -10.77 3.45 -10.17
C LEU A 73 -11.85 4.15 -9.33
N ILE A 74 -12.04 5.45 -9.50
CA ILE A 74 -13.12 6.19 -8.84
C ILE A 74 -14.48 5.61 -9.24
N ASP A 75 -14.73 5.50 -10.54
CA ASP A 75 -16.03 5.05 -11.06
C ASP A 75 -16.30 3.58 -10.77
N LEU A 76 -15.31 2.72 -10.96
CA LEU A 76 -15.50 1.27 -10.87
C LEU A 76 -15.41 0.72 -9.45
N VAL A 77 -14.64 1.39 -8.58
CA VAL A 77 -14.30 0.89 -7.24
C VAL A 77 -14.71 1.87 -6.15
N TRP A 78 -14.17 3.08 -6.16
CA TRP A 78 -14.23 3.96 -5.01
C TRP A 78 -15.65 4.44 -4.71
N ASN A 79 -16.41 4.86 -5.72
CA ASN A 79 -17.77 5.36 -5.55
C ASN A 79 -18.71 4.31 -4.92
N LYS A 80 -18.47 3.02 -5.18
CA LYS A 80 -19.21 1.91 -4.57
C LYS A 80 -18.84 1.72 -3.10
N ILE A 81 -17.55 1.82 -2.78
CA ILE A 81 -17.07 1.77 -1.39
C ILE A 81 -17.58 2.97 -0.61
N LEU A 82 -17.58 4.16 -1.19
CA LEU A 82 -17.92 5.41 -0.51
C LEU A 82 -19.33 5.38 0.12
N ALA A 83 -20.29 4.69 -0.48
CA ALA A 83 -21.66 4.55 0.03
C ALA A 83 -21.82 3.59 1.23
N THR A 84 -20.77 2.82 1.56
CA THR A 84 -20.80 1.81 2.63
C THR A 84 -20.74 2.43 4.02
N SER A 85 -21.17 1.69 5.05
CA SER A 85 -21.17 2.12 6.45
C SER A 85 -19.83 1.83 7.17
N ALA A 86 -19.10 0.82 6.71
CA ALA A 86 -17.79 0.41 7.19
C ALA A 86 -16.98 -0.24 6.05
N LEU A 87 -15.65 -0.29 6.17
CA LEU A 87 -14.77 -0.88 5.18
C LEU A 87 -13.86 -1.94 5.80
N ILE A 88 -13.85 -3.12 5.18
CA ILE A 88 -12.79 -4.12 5.31
C ILE A 88 -11.84 -3.93 4.13
N PHE A 89 -10.60 -3.54 4.43
CA PHE A 89 -9.53 -3.38 3.46
C PHE A 89 -8.56 -4.57 3.58
N ASP A 90 -8.67 -5.50 2.64
CA ASP A 90 -7.95 -6.78 2.68
C ASP A 90 -6.58 -6.68 2.01
N LEU A 91 -5.53 -6.72 2.83
CA LEU A 91 -4.12 -6.73 2.40
C LEU A 91 -3.45 -8.09 2.60
N ARG A 92 -4.21 -9.15 2.88
CA ARG A 92 -3.66 -10.50 3.17
C ARG A 92 -2.85 -11.09 2.02
N TYR A 93 -3.04 -10.60 0.80
CA TYR A 93 -2.40 -11.10 -0.42
C TYR A 93 -1.45 -10.07 -1.05
N THR A 94 -1.31 -8.90 -0.44
CA THR A 94 -0.53 -7.79 -0.99
C THR A 94 0.94 -7.94 -0.60
N SER A 95 1.77 -8.33 -1.58
CA SER A 95 3.21 -8.53 -1.37
C SER A 95 4.08 -7.67 -2.29
N SER A 96 3.48 -6.73 -3.00
CA SER A 96 4.16 -5.86 -3.95
C SER A 96 3.50 -4.48 -3.96
N GLY A 97 4.26 -3.47 -4.37
CA GLY A 97 3.76 -2.11 -4.43
C GLY A 97 4.87 -1.08 -4.58
N ASP A 98 4.46 0.15 -4.87
CA ASP A 98 5.33 1.32 -4.97
C ASP A 98 5.09 2.26 -3.78
N ILE A 99 6.17 2.77 -3.20
CA ILE A 99 6.14 3.66 -2.03
C ILE A 99 5.38 4.95 -2.30
N SER A 100 5.42 5.46 -3.53
CA SER A 100 4.68 6.68 -3.94
C SER A 100 3.15 6.51 -3.85
N GLY A 101 2.66 5.27 -3.73
CA GLY A 101 1.24 4.97 -3.54
C GLY A 101 0.71 5.20 -2.13
N ILE A 102 1.59 5.23 -1.11
CA ILE A 102 1.19 5.37 0.30
C ILE A 102 0.42 6.67 0.55
N PRO A 103 0.92 7.86 0.12
CA PRO A 103 0.17 9.11 0.21
C PRO A 103 -1.26 9.03 -0.30
N TYR A 104 -1.47 8.40 -1.46
CA TYR A 104 -2.79 8.29 -2.08
C TYR A 104 -3.75 7.48 -1.21
N ILE A 105 -3.34 6.28 -0.78
CA ILE A 105 -4.20 5.41 0.04
C ILE A 105 -4.52 6.07 1.38
N VAL A 106 -3.51 6.54 2.10
CA VAL A 106 -3.69 7.12 3.43
C VAL A 106 -4.62 8.33 3.37
N SER A 107 -4.47 9.17 2.33
CA SER A 107 -5.28 10.36 2.16
C SER A 107 -6.78 10.05 2.05
N TYR A 108 -7.21 9.03 1.32
CA TYR A 108 -8.64 8.68 1.25
C TYR A 108 -9.26 8.36 2.62
N PHE A 109 -8.44 8.08 3.64
CA PHE A 109 -8.87 7.75 5.00
C PHE A 109 -8.55 8.84 6.04
N THR A 110 -7.86 9.93 5.71
CA THR A 110 -7.51 11.03 6.63
C THR A 110 -8.23 12.33 6.26
N GLN A 111 -8.13 13.35 7.13
CA GLN A 111 -8.58 14.70 6.80
C GLN A 111 -7.75 15.30 5.67
N ALA A 112 -8.33 16.26 4.94
CA ALA A 112 -7.59 17.05 3.96
C ALA A 112 -6.58 17.98 4.63
N GLU A 113 -6.97 18.55 5.76
CA GLU A 113 -6.14 19.46 6.57
C GLU A 113 -6.32 19.15 8.06
N PRO A 114 -5.26 19.28 8.87
CA PRO A 114 -3.89 19.58 8.45
C PRO A 114 -3.27 18.40 7.68
N VAL A 115 -2.40 18.70 6.71
CA VAL A 115 -1.58 17.69 6.04
C VAL A 115 -0.82 16.85 7.07
N VAL A 116 -0.96 15.53 6.95
CA VAL A 116 -0.35 14.54 7.83
C VAL A 116 1.00 14.14 7.26
N HIS A 117 2.05 14.22 8.07
CA HIS A 117 3.30 13.54 7.78
C HIS A 117 3.14 12.04 8.04
N ILE A 118 3.21 11.24 6.98
CA ILE A 118 2.86 9.81 7.00
C ILE A 118 4.07 8.96 7.40
N ASP A 119 5.20 9.15 6.72
CA ASP A 119 6.44 8.43 6.97
C ASP A 119 7.66 9.17 6.37
N SER A 120 8.86 8.86 6.89
CA SER A 120 10.14 9.32 6.38
C SER A 120 11.03 8.13 6.04
N VAL A 121 11.42 7.99 4.77
CA VAL A 121 12.30 6.91 4.31
C VAL A 121 13.69 7.44 4.02
N TYR A 122 14.66 7.05 4.84
CA TYR A 122 16.06 7.38 4.65
C TYR A 122 16.80 6.30 3.86
N ASP A 123 17.33 6.66 2.70
CA ASP A 123 18.20 5.83 1.88
C ASP A 123 19.67 6.21 2.11
N ARG A 124 20.41 5.31 2.76
CA ARG A 124 21.81 5.54 3.17
C ARG A 124 22.80 5.61 1.99
N PRO A 125 22.77 4.70 0.99
CA PRO A 125 23.58 4.81 -0.22
C PRO A 125 23.54 6.16 -0.92
N SER A 126 22.34 6.69 -1.18
CA SER A 126 22.16 7.99 -1.82
C SER A 126 22.25 9.17 -0.84
N ASN A 127 22.15 8.90 0.46
CA ASN A 127 22.07 9.88 1.54
C ASN A 127 20.88 10.84 1.37
N THR A 128 19.74 10.31 0.96
CA THR A 128 18.51 11.08 0.79
C THR A 128 17.43 10.62 1.75
N THR A 129 16.58 11.55 2.16
CA THR A 129 15.33 11.24 2.87
C THR A 129 14.16 11.59 1.97
N THR A 130 13.28 10.62 1.76
CA THR A 130 11.99 10.81 1.09
C THR A 130 10.91 10.95 2.15
N GLU A 131 10.26 12.10 2.18
CA GLU A 131 9.16 12.39 3.09
C GLU A 131 7.82 12.12 2.40
N LEU A 132 6.94 11.38 3.06
CA LEU A 132 5.61 11.06 2.56
C LEU A 132 4.57 11.87 3.33
N PHE A 133 3.81 12.70 2.62
CA PHE A 133 2.75 13.54 3.20
C PHE A 133 1.39 13.16 2.62
N SER A 134 0.32 13.34 3.40
CA SER A 134 -1.03 13.22 2.87
C SER A 134 -1.33 14.31 1.85
N LEU A 135 -2.10 13.98 0.83
CA LEU A 135 -2.58 14.92 -0.17
C LEU A 135 -3.77 15.69 0.40
N SER A 136 -3.80 17.01 0.24
CA SER A 136 -4.95 17.85 0.63
C SER A 136 -6.10 17.74 -0.37
N ASN A 137 -5.77 17.63 -1.67
CA ASN A 137 -6.73 17.43 -2.76
C ASN A 137 -6.68 15.98 -3.26
N LEU A 138 -7.85 15.39 -3.51
CA LEU A 138 -8.01 14.06 -4.09
C LEU A 138 -8.99 14.13 -5.26
N LEU A 139 -8.84 13.20 -6.20
CA LEU A 139 -9.77 13.08 -7.33
C LEU A 139 -11.19 12.67 -6.88
N GLY A 140 -11.29 11.75 -5.92
CA GLY A 140 -12.55 11.32 -5.31
C GLY A 140 -12.77 11.87 -3.91
N GLU A 141 -13.98 11.67 -3.38
CA GLU A 141 -14.30 12.05 -2.01
C GLU A 141 -13.57 11.17 -0.98
N ARG A 142 -13.27 11.73 0.19
CA ARG A 142 -12.67 10.96 1.29
C ARG A 142 -13.72 10.03 1.90
N TYR A 143 -13.29 8.87 2.37
CA TYR A 143 -14.19 7.87 2.97
C TYR A 143 -14.87 8.38 4.25
N GLY A 144 -14.26 9.38 4.89
CA GLY A 144 -14.65 9.91 6.18
C GLY A 144 -13.90 9.23 7.33
N LEU A 145 -13.92 9.88 8.49
CA LEU A 145 -13.18 9.45 9.68
C LEU A 145 -14.02 8.63 10.65
N THR A 146 -15.34 8.74 10.55
CA THR A 146 -16.28 8.10 11.47
C THR A 146 -16.61 6.67 11.06
N LYS A 147 -16.48 6.35 9.77
CA LYS A 147 -16.73 5.01 9.24
C LYS A 147 -15.62 4.05 9.68
N PRO A 148 -15.95 2.91 10.33
CA PRO A 148 -14.96 1.92 10.73
C PRO A 148 -14.11 1.45 9.55
N LEU A 149 -12.81 1.34 9.78
CA LEU A 149 -11.85 0.75 8.84
C LEU A 149 -11.11 -0.39 9.53
N ILE A 150 -11.26 -1.58 8.98
CA ILE A 150 -10.50 -2.76 9.38
C ILE A 150 -9.53 -3.07 8.24
N ILE A 151 -8.26 -3.30 8.57
CA ILE A 151 -7.28 -3.80 7.61
C ILE A 151 -6.98 -5.26 7.94
N LEU A 152 -7.14 -6.14 6.96
CA LEU A 152 -6.79 -7.55 7.10
C LEU A 152 -5.33 -7.78 6.69
N THR A 153 -4.59 -8.50 7.51
CA THR A 153 -3.18 -8.82 7.28
C THR A 153 -2.90 -10.30 7.44
N SER A 154 -1.88 -10.80 6.74
CA SER A 154 -1.38 -12.17 6.85
C SER A 154 0.15 -12.17 6.93
N LYS A 155 0.76 -13.32 7.19
CA LYS A 155 2.21 -13.54 7.05
C LYS A 155 2.75 -13.26 5.63
N ASN A 156 1.89 -13.16 4.62
CA ASN A 156 2.25 -12.84 3.25
C ASN A 156 2.16 -11.34 2.94
N THR A 157 1.50 -10.54 3.78
CA THR A 157 1.47 -9.08 3.64
C THR A 157 2.89 -8.56 3.79
N LYS A 158 3.43 -7.90 2.76
CA LYS A 158 4.85 -7.56 2.68
C LYS A 158 5.10 -6.20 2.01
N GLY A 159 6.13 -5.48 2.48
CA GLY A 159 6.64 -4.26 1.87
C GLY A 159 5.69 -3.09 2.09
N ILE A 160 5.37 -2.36 1.01
CA ILE A 160 4.54 -1.14 1.05
C ILE A 160 3.18 -1.37 1.71
N ALA A 161 2.59 -2.57 1.56
CA ALA A 161 1.33 -2.92 2.23
C ALA A 161 1.46 -2.99 3.77
N GLU A 162 2.62 -3.41 4.29
CA GLU A 162 2.90 -3.38 5.72
C GLU A 162 2.93 -1.94 6.23
N ASP A 163 3.52 -1.04 5.44
CA ASP A 163 3.67 0.36 5.80
C ASP A 163 2.33 1.10 5.78
N VAL A 164 1.49 0.89 4.77
CA VAL A 164 0.10 1.39 4.76
C VAL A 164 -0.66 0.95 6.01
N ALA A 165 -0.59 -0.33 6.36
CA ALA A 165 -1.24 -0.86 7.56
C ALA A 165 -0.65 -0.25 8.85
N TYR A 166 0.67 -0.10 8.91
CA TYR A 166 1.38 0.47 10.05
C TYR A 166 1.05 1.95 10.26
N CYS A 167 1.11 2.78 9.22
CA CYS A 167 0.75 4.19 9.26
C CYS A 167 -0.71 4.38 9.69
N LEU A 168 -1.67 3.69 9.06
CA LEU A 168 -3.09 3.83 9.42
C LEU A 168 -3.41 3.32 10.83
N LYS A 169 -2.68 2.31 11.31
CA LYS A 169 -2.76 1.86 12.71
C LYS A 169 -2.23 2.92 13.67
N ASN A 170 -1.08 3.53 13.37
CA ASN A 170 -0.45 4.52 14.24
C ASN A 170 -1.22 5.84 14.28
N LEU A 171 -1.82 6.23 13.16
CA LEU A 171 -2.79 7.33 13.05
C LEU A 171 -4.12 7.05 13.77
N LYS A 172 -4.28 5.87 14.38
CA LYS A 172 -5.52 5.40 15.03
C LYS A 172 -6.72 5.41 14.09
N ARG A 173 -6.46 5.30 12.77
CA ARG A 173 -7.49 5.33 11.74
C ARG A 173 -8.04 3.93 11.45
N ALA A 174 -7.19 2.91 11.49
CA ALA A 174 -7.58 1.54 11.18
C ALA A 174 -7.35 0.58 12.36
N THR A 175 -8.23 -0.42 12.48
CA THR A 175 -7.99 -1.60 13.31
C THR A 175 -7.35 -2.69 12.45
N ILE A 176 -6.23 -3.25 12.88
CA ILE A 176 -5.54 -4.33 12.16
C ILE A 176 -6.03 -5.67 12.70
N VAL A 177 -6.45 -6.56 11.80
CA VAL A 177 -6.94 -7.91 12.14
C VAL A 177 -6.22 -8.95 11.29
N GLY A 178 -5.75 -10.02 11.92
CA GLY A 178 -5.09 -11.12 11.24
C GLY A 178 -3.75 -11.50 11.86
N GLU A 179 -2.81 -11.94 11.02
CA GLU A 179 -1.50 -12.40 11.46
C GLU A 179 -0.48 -11.26 11.49
N LYS A 180 0.65 -11.48 12.18
CA LYS A 180 1.83 -10.62 12.01
C LYS A 180 2.30 -10.68 10.55
N THR A 181 2.60 -9.53 9.97
CA THR A 181 3.08 -9.39 8.59
C THR A 181 4.49 -9.96 8.41
N ALA A 182 4.97 -10.02 7.16
CA ALA A 182 6.22 -10.68 6.79
C ALA A 182 7.47 -10.05 7.41
N GLY A 183 7.46 -8.75 7.74
CA GLY A 183 8.60 -8.01 8.25
C GLY A 183 9.61 -7.69 7.15
N GLY A 184 9.14 -7.12 6.03
CA GLY A 184 9.99 -6.74 4.90
C GLY A 184 10.94 -5.57 5.20
N SER A 185 11.78 -5.27 4.22
CA SER A 185 12.52 -4.00 4.14
C SER A 185 12.38 -3.48 2.73
N VAL A 186 12.24 -2.16 2.59
CA VAL A 186 12.23 -1.50 1.29
C VAL A 186 13.66 -1.54 0.73
N LYS A 187 13.79 -1.81 -0.56
CA LYS A 187 15.06 -1.79 -1.30
C LYS A 187 15.18 -0.50 -2.08
#